data_AF-A0A2U0H2C5-F1
#
_entry.id   AF-A0A2U0H2C5-F1
#
_cell.length_a   1.000
_cell.length_b   1.000
_cell.length_c   1.000
_cell.angle_alpha   90.00
_cell.angle_beta   90.00
_cell.angle_gamma   90.00
#
_symmetry.space_group_name_H-M   'P 1'
#
loop_
_entity.id
_entity.type
_entity.pdbx_description
1 polymer ?
#
loop_
_entity_poly.entity_id
_entity_poly.type
_entity_poly.pdbx_seq_one_letter_code
_entity_poly.pdbx_strand_id
1 'polypeptide(L)'
;MIGLMGRPRKGDRVPIAAKPERPLAEVIQRNATLLGLSYGDYLVYIAANALDMPEHAPQPTKSLDTLEGMRPESSPTSIPLPFTAAGGITRIVNAEELRHRIAS
;
A
#
# COMPACT_ATOMS: atom_id res chain seq x y z
N MET A 1 27.47 41.81 0.26
CA MET A 1 26.20 41.37 -0.39
C MET A 1 25.89 39.96 0.10
N ILE A 2 24.86 39.80 0.92
CA ILE A 2 24.46 38.50 1.48
C ILE A 2 23.63 37.79 0.41
N GLY A 3 24.15 36.68 -0.11
CA GLY A 3 23.49 35.90 -1.15
C GLY A 3 22.13 35.43 -0.69
N LEU A 4 21.08 35.83 -1.41
CA LEU A 4 19.75 35.21 -1.39
C LEU A 4 19.88 33.79 -1.95
N MET A 5 20.54 32.90 -1.21
CA MET A 5 20.64 31.49 -1.55
C MET A 5 19.26 30.88 -1.28
N GLY A 6 18.36 31.03 -2.25
CA GLY A 6 17.04 30.42 -2.21
C GLY A 6 17.19 28.93 -1.95
N ARG A 7 16.43 28.40 -0.99
CA ARG A 7 16.41 26.97 -0.68
C ARG A 7 16.15 26.20 -1.98
N PRO A 8 17.00 25.24 -2.37
CA PRO A 8 16.75 24.44 -3.55
C PRO A 8 15.36 23.81 -3.44
N ARG A 9 14.51 24.08 -4.43
CA ARG A 9 13.14 23.56 -4.46
C ARG A 9 13.23 22.03 -4.51
N LYS A 10 12.47 21.36 -3.64
CA LYS A 10 12.46 19.89 -3.49
C LYS A 10 11.67 19.22 -4.64
N GLY A 11 12.08 19.51 -5.88
CA GLY A 11 11.40 19.07 -7.10
C GLY A 11 10.03 19.69 -7.34
N ASP A 12 9.37 19.25 -8.40
CA ASP A 12 8.00 19.60 -8.75
C ASP A 12 7.03 18.63 -8.06
N ARG A 13 6.70 18.92 -6.79
CA ARG A 13 5.86 18.06 -5.94
C ARG A 13 4.82 18.89 -5.20
N VAL A 14 3.60 18.38 -5.08
CA VAL A 14 2.51 19.00 -4.32
C VAL A 14 2.47 18.40 -2.90
N PRO A 15 2.34 19.23 -1.84
CA PRO A 15 2.16 18.72 -0.48
C PRO A 15 0.76 18.11 -0.31
N ILE A 16 0.70 16.87 0.16
CA ILE A 16 -0.55 16.19 0.53
C ILE A 16 -0.50 15.90 2.03
N ALA A 17 -1.52 16.31 2.77
CA ALA A 17 -1.66 16.03 4.20
C ALA A 17 -2.83 15.06 4.44
N ALA A 18 -2.53 13.88 4.96
CA ALA A 18 -3.52 12.88 5.35
C ALA A 18 -3.54 12.72 6.88
N LYS A 19 -4.75 12.58 7.44
CA LYS A 19 -4.97 12.35 8.89
C LYS A 19 -5.84 11.11 9.09
N PRO A 20 -5.30 9.90 8.84
CA PRO A 20 -6.04 8.67 9.05
C PRO A 20 -6.28 8.41 10.54
N GLU A 21 -7.26 7.56 10.83
CA GLU A 21 -7.47 7.01 12.17
C GLU A 21 -6.22 6.26 12.66
N ARG A 22 -5.96 6.31 13.97
CA ARG A 22 -4.79 5.68 14.60
C ARG A 22 -4.50 4.23 14.15
N PRO A 23 -5.47 3.29 14.14
CA PRO A 23 -5.18 1.91 13.73
C PRO A 23 -4.68 1.80 12.28
N LEU A 24 -5.19 2.65 11.38
CA LEU A 24 -4.72 2.67 9.99
C LEU A 24 -3.32 3.27 9.90
N ALA A 25 -3.06 4.35 10.64
CA ALA A 25 -1.74 4.98 10.70
C ALA A 25 -0.65 4.00 11.16
N GLU A 26 -0.95 3.15 12.16
CA GLU A 26 -0.04 2.13 12.69
C GLU A 26 0.33 1.08 11.63
N VAL A 27 -0.67 0.60 10.85
CA VAL A 27 -0.43 -0.35 9.75
C VAL A 27 0.44 0.27 8.66
N ILE A 28 0.14 1.51 8.28
CA ILE A 28 0.90 2.25 7.26
C ILE A 28 2.35 2.43 7.71
N GLN A 29 2.56 2.82 8.95
CA GLN A 29 3.90 3.01 9.51
C GLN A 29 4.70 1.68 9.54
N ARG A 30 4.06 0.59 9.96
CA ARG A 30 4.69 -0.73 9.98
C ARG A 30 5.14 -1.14 8.58
N ASN A 31 4.26 -1.05 7.59
CA ASN A 31 4.56 -1.47 6.23
C ASN A 31 5.63 -0.59 5.57
N ALA A 32 5.58 0.74 5.81
CA ALA A 32 6.64 1.65 5.38
C ALA A 32 8.00 1.22 5.93
N THR A 33 8.06 0.89 7.22
CA THR A 33 9.29 0.39 7.87
C THR A 33 9.81 -0.90 7.26
N LEU A 34 8.90 -1.83 6.94
CA LEU A 34 9.25 -3.12 6.31
C LEU A 34 9.88 -2.92 4.93
N LEU A 35 9.34 -1.99 4.13
CA LEU A 35 9.83 -1.67 2.78
C LEU A 35 11.00 -0.68 2.77
N GLY A 36 11.40 -0.17 3.94
CA GLY A 36 12.43 0.86 4.05
C GLY A 36 12.01 2.21 3.46
N LEU A 37 10.71 2.49 3.41
CA LEU A 37 10.13 3.73 2.90
C LEU A 37 9.81 4.69 4.05
N SER A 38 9.83 6.00 3.77
CA SER A 38 9.25 6.97 4.71
C SER A 38 7.72 6.84 4.72
N TYR A 39 7.09 7.33 5.79
CA TYR A 39 5.62 7.31 5.90
C TYR A 39 4.93 7.96 4.69
N GLY A 40 5.44 9.13 4.25
CA GLY A 40 4.91 9.83 3.08
C GLY A 40 5.18 9.08 1.78
N ASP A 41 6.37 8.50 1.62
CA ASP A 41 6.70 7.73 0.41
C ASP A 41 5.86 6.47 0.31
N TYR A 42 5.54 5.81 1.43
CA TYR A 42 4.67 4.65 1.42
C TYR A 42 3.22 4.99 1.06
N LEU A 43 2.72 6.18 1.45
CA LEU A 43 1.41 6.67 0.98
C LEU A 43 1.41 6.90 -0.54
N VAL A 44 2.48 7.50 -1.08
CA VAL A 44 2.63 7.69 -2.53
C VAL A 44 2.74 6.34 -3.23
N TYR A 45 3.46 5.38 -2.66
CA TYR A 45 3.56 4.01 -3.18
C TYR A 45 2.19 3.35 -3.28
N ILE A 46 1.36 3.39 -2.22
CA ILE A 46 0.01 2.83 -2.26
C ILE A 46 -0.84 3.57 -3.31
N ALA A 47 -0.82 4.90 -3.33
CA ALA A 47 -1.64 5.69 -4.24
C ALA A 47 -1.26 5.46 -5.71
N ALA A 48 0.04 5.42 -6.02
CA ALA A 48 0.55 5.14 -7.36
C ALA A 48 0.10 3.76 -7.87
N ASN A 49 0.18 2.73 -7.03
CA ASN A 49 -0.29 1.40 -7.39
C ASN A 49 -1.83 1.32 -7.50
N ALA A 50 -2.56 2.00 -6.62
CA ALA A 50 -4.02 2.00 -6.64
C ALA A 50 -4.63 2.78 -7.81
N LEU A 51 -3.86 3.71 -8.39
CA LEU A 51 -4.24 4.53 -9.54
C LEU A 51 -3.64 4.02 -10.86
N ASP A 52 -3.02 2.84 -10.86
CA ASP A 52 -2.33 2.25 -12.02
C ASP A 52 -1.23 3.16 -12.63
N MET A 53 -0.52 3.90 -11.78
CA MET A 53 0.60 4.79 -12.12
C MET A 53 1.91 4.37 -11.40
N PRO A 54 2.37 3.11 -11.52
CA PRO A 54 3.50 2.58 -10.75
C PRO A 54 4.84 3.27 -11.05
N GLU A 55 5.00 3.92 -12.21
CA GLU A 55 6.19 4.69 -12.58
C GLU A 55 6.44 5.90 -11.66
N HIS A 56 5.41 6.36 -10.97
CA HIS A 56 5.50 7.42 -9.97
C HIS A 56 5.69 6.89 -8.55
N ALA A 57 5.68 5.57 -8.35
CA ALA A 57 5.88 4.97 -7.03
C ALA A 57 7.35 5.09 -6.60
N PRO A 58 7.63 5.48 -5.35
CA PRO A 58 8.98 5.46 -4.81
C PRO A 58 9.48 4.01 -4.72
N GLN A 59 10.75 3.81 -5.08
CA GLN A 59 11.36 2.48 -5.05
C GLN A 59 11.62 2.05 -3.60
N PRO A 60 11.09 0.89 -3.15
CA PRO A 60 11.40 0.37 -1.83
C PRO A 60 12.89 0.02 -1.75
N THR A 61 13.55 0.44 -0.66
CA THR A 61 14.96 0.13 -0.42
C THR A 61 15.15 -1.32 0.04
N LYS A 62 14.10 -1.94 0.58
CA LYS A 62 14.07 -3.35 0.97
C LYS A 62 13.15 -4.11 0.04
N SER A 63 13.69 -5.07 -0.70
CA SER A 63 12.91 -6.01 -1.48
C SER A 63 12.03 -6.87 -0.55
N LEU A 64 10.79 -7.12 -0.96
CA LEU A 64 9.88 -8.05 -0.26
C LEU A 64 10.49 -9.46 -0.13
N ASP A 65 11.37 -9.86 -1.06
CA ASP A 65 12.11 -11.13 -1.01
C ASP A 65 12.97 -11.28 0.26
N THR A 66 13.49 -10.17 0.82
CA THR A 66 14.26 -10.20 2.07
C THR A 66 13.38 -10.46 3.29
N LEU A 67 12.08 -10.16 3.21
CA LEU A 67 11.10 -10.41 4.29
C LEU A 67 10.55 -11.84 4.28
N GLU A 68 10.61 -12.53 3.14
CA GLU A 68 10.24 -13.95 3.04
C GLU A 68 11.23 -14.88 3.75
N GLY A 69 12.51 -14.48 3.88
CA GLY A 69 13.54 -15.25 4.59
C GLY A 69 13.44 -15.29 6.13
N MET A 70 12.46 -14.61 6.73
CA MET A 70 12.21 -14.60 8.19
C MET A 70 10.92 -15.33 8.61
N ARG A 71 10.28 -16.07 7.70
CA ARG A 71 9.29 -17.08 8.09
C ARG A 71 10.03 -18.32 8.61
N PRO A 72 9.91 -18.71 9.89
CA PRO A 72 10.30 -20.05 10.28
C PRO A 72 9.40 -21.03 9.54
N GLU A 73 10.01 -21.81 8.65
CA GLU A 73 9.49 -23.04 8.06
C GLU A 73 8.72 -23.83 9.15
N SER A 74 7.40 -23.64 9.20
CA SER A 74 6.51 -24.43 10.04
C SER A 74 5.36 -24.92 9.17
N SER A 75 5.66 -26.06 8.56
CA SER A 75 4.76 -27.12 8.14
C SER A 75 3.97 -26.94 6.83
N PRO A 76 4.03 -27.93 5.92
CA PRO A 76 3.17 -27.99 4.75
C PRO A 76 1.79 -28.45 5.20
N THR A 77 0.96 -27.53 5.69
CA THR A 77 -0.49 -27.78 5.69
C THR A 77 -1.02 -27.19 4.39
N SER A 78 -1.24 -28.06 3.42
CA SER A 78 -2.00 -27.78 2.20
C SER A 78 -3.40 -27.30 2.59
N ILE A 79 -3.58 -25.99 2.72
CA ILE A 79 -4.90 -25.36 2.69
C ILE A 79 -5.14 -24.99 1.23
N PRO A 80 -6.17 -25.53 0.55
CA PRO A 80 -6.48 -25.12 -0.81
C PRO A 80 -6.99 -23.67 -0.77
N LEU A 81 -6.23 -22.75 -1.36
CA LEU A 81 -6.70 -21.40 -1.64
C LEU A 81 -7.64 -21.45 -2.86
N PRO A 82 -8.90 -20.96 -2.77
CA PRO A 82 -9.67 -20.63 -3.96
C PRO A 82 -9.19 -19.26 -4.45
N PHE A 83 -8.01 -19.21 -5.05
CA PHE A 83 -7.63 -18.06 -5.87
C PHE A 83 -6.93 -18.57 -7.12
N THR A 84 -7.74 -18.92 -8.12
CA THR A 84 -7.23 -19.11 -9.48
C THR A 84 -7.12 -17.73 -10.12
N ALA A 85 -5.92 -17.44 -10.62
CA ALA A 85 -5.61 -16.25 -11.37
C ALA A 85 -6.25 -16.34 -12.76
N ALA A 86 -7.35 -15.62 -12.98
CA ALA A 86 -7.77 -15.15 -14.31
C ALA A 86 -8.96 -14.19 -14.15
N GLY A 87 -8.75 -12.93 -14.55
CA GLY A 87 -9.78 -12.01 -15.06
C GLY A 87 -11.07 -11.81 -14.25
N GLY A 88 -11.21 -10.65 -13.63
CA GLY A 88 -12.54 -10.10 -13.29
C GLY A 88 -12.59 -9.40 -11.94
N ILE A 89 -12.44 -8.08 -11.96
CA ILE A 89 -12.83 -7.21 -10.84
C ILE A 89 -14.35 -7.37 -10.68
N THR A 90 -14.80 -8.14 -9.69
CA THR A 90 -16.21 -8.19 -9.32
C THR A 90 -16.41 -7.32 -8.08
N ARG A 91 -16.91 -6.12 -8.34
CA ARG A 91 -17.79 -5.26 -7.52
C ARG A 91 -18.02 -5.77 -6.09
N ILE A 92 -17.42 -5.09 -5.10
CA ILE A 92 -17.79 -5.25 -3.68
C ILE A 92 -19.24 -4.80 -3.55
N VAL A 93 -20.16 -5.75 -3.42
CA VAL A 93 -21.54 -5.48 -2.98
C VAL A 93 -21.60 -5.65 -1.46
N ASN A 94 -22.24 -4.68 -0.81
CA ASN A 94 -22.35 -4.61 0.63
C ASN A 94 -23.20 -5.79 1.17
N ALA A 95 -22.85 -6.34 2.32
CA ALA A 95 -23.45 -7.58 2.85
C ALA A 95 -24.96 -7.48 3.16
N GLU A 96 -25.52 -6.27 3.23
CA GLU A 96 -26.97 -6.05 3.36
C GLU A 96 -27.76 -6.35 2.08
N GLU A 97 -27.17 -6.15 0.90
CA GLU A 97 -27.90 -6.22 -0.37
C GLU A 97 -28.18 -7.68 -0.82
N LEU A 98 -27.41 -8.65 -0.28
CA LEU A 98 -27.65 -10.07 -0.51
C LEU A 98 -28.84 -10.61 0.31
N ARG A 99 -29.16 -9.99 1.45
CA ARG A 99 -30.25 -10.47 2.33
C ARG A 99 -31.63 -10.22 1.75
N HIS A 100 -31.81 -9.13 1.00
CA HIS A 100 -33.11 -8.79 0.42
C HIS A 100 -33.48 -9.59 -0.84
N ARG A 101 -32.53 -10.32 -1.47
CA ARG A 101 -32.78 -11.06 -2.72
C ARG A 101 -33.09 -12.54 -2.54
N ILE A 102 -32.92 -13.09 -1.35
CA ILE A 102 -33.20 -14.51 -1.05
C ILE A 102 -34.58 -14.69 -0.37
N ALA A 103 -35.22 -13.60 0.03
CA ALA A 103 -36.55 -13.62 0.68
C ALA A 103 -37.70 -13.15 -0.25
N SER A 104 -37.55 -13.26 -1.57
CA SER A 104 -38.65 -13.06 -2.53
C SER A 104 -38.75 -14.22 -3.51
#